data_AF-A0A2E1H2T3-F1
#
_entry.id   AF-A0A2E1H2T3-F1
#
_cell.length_a   1.000
_cell.length_b   1.000
_cell.length_c   1.000
_cell.angle_alpha   90.00
_cell.angle_beta   90.00
_cell.angle_gamma   90.00
#
_symmetry.space_group_name_H-M   'P 1'
#
loop_
_entity.id
_entity.type
_entity.pdbx_description
1 polymer ?
#
loop_
_entity_poly.entity_id
_entity_poly.type
_entity_poly.pdbx_seq_one_letter_code
_entity_poly.pdbx_strand_id
1 'polypeptide(L)'
;MQPSCLTELAADGLPELLTPATGLLYFKLSGDQMDSDGEFVCGDILSVDPSLDAEPGDTIVWWTGVERTMALARIDDNMIFHGIAGFAPPVAEQPAKIRGVLSGRFHPLS
;
A
#
# COMPACT_ATOMS: atom_id res chain seq x y z
N MET A 1 -13.61 -5.42 14.68
CA MET A 1 -12.24 -5.46 14.15
C MET A 1 -12.33 -5.77 12.68
N GLN A 2 -12.26 -4.71 11.88
CA GLN A 2 -12.18 -4.74 10.43
C GLN A 2 -10.70 -4.86 10.02
N PRO A 3 -10.31 -5.90 9.29
CA PRO A 3 -8.94 -6.07 8.84
C PRO A 3 -8.52 -4.92 7.90
N SER A 4 -7.21 -4.70 7.82
CA SER A 4 -6.65 -3.75 6.87
C SER A 4 -6.96 -4.13 5.42
N CYS A 5 -7.28 -3.13 4.61
CA CYS A 5 -7.66 -3.26 3.21
C CYS A 5 -7.17 -2.05 2.41
N LEU A 6 -6.71 -2.31 1.17
CA LEU A 6 -6.41 -1.30 0.17
C LEU A 6 -7.50 -1.30 -0.90
N THR A 7 -8.05 -0.12 -1.18
CA THR A 7 -8.98 0.08 -2.29
C THR A 7 -8.33 0.98 -3.34
N GLU A 8 -8.21 0.50 -4.58
CA GLU A 8 -7.69 1.31 -5.69
C GLU A 8 -8.67 2.46 -5.98
N LEU A 9 -8.14 3.68 -6.08
CA LEU A 9 -8.89 4.89 -6.39
C LEU A 9 -8.69 5.25 -7.86
N ALA A 10 -9.79 5.50 -8.56
CA ALA A 10 -9.74 6.18 -9.84
C ALA A 10 -9.41 7.67 -9.64
N ALA A 11 -8.93 8.33 -10.70
CA ALA A 11 -8.49 9.73 -10.63
C ALA A 11 -9.58 10.71 -10.17
N ASP A 12 -10.85 10.39 -10.46
CA ASP A 12 -12.04 11.15 -10.02
C ASP A 12 -12.46 10.86 -8.57
N GLY A 13 -11.92 9.80 -7.97
CA GLY A 13 -12.12 9.44 -6.56
C GLY A 13 -11.09 10.04 -5.60
N LEU A 14 -10.15 10.85 -6.09
CA LEU A 14 -9.14 11.52 -5.27
C LEU A 14 -9.70 12.81 -4.64
N PRO A 15 -9.23 13.20 -3.44
CA PRO A 15 -9.57 14.49 -2.84
C PRO A 15 -9.14 15.64 -3.76
N GLU A 16 -9.89 16.73 -3.78
CA GLU A 16 -9.59 17.91 -4.62
C GLU A 16 -8.19 18.52 -4.36
N LEU A 17 -7.66 18.33 -3.16
CA LEU A 17 -6.32 18.79 -2.76
C LEU A 17 -5.18 17.93 -3.36
N LEU A 18 -5.51 16.75 -3.88
CA LEU A 18 -4.58 15.81 -4.49
C LEU A 18 -4.72 15.87 -6.01
N THR A 19 -3.76 16.50 -6.68
CA THR A 19 -3.68 16.44 -8.14
C THR A 19 -3.13 15.07 -8.55
N PRO A 20 -3.87 14.26 -9.32
CA PRO A 20 -3.35 12.99 -9.82
C PRO A 20 -2.13 13.23 -10.70
N ALA A 21 -1.04 12.54 -10.41
CA ALA A 21 0.15 12.50 -11.24
C ALA A 21 0.02 11.35 -12.25
N THR A 22 0.39 11.63 -13.50
CA THR A 22 0.38 10.63 -14.57
C THR A 22 1.33 9.48 -14.22
N GLY A 23 0.85 8.24 -14.34
CA GLY A 23 1.65 7.03 -14.13
C GLY A 23 1.62 6.49 -12.70
N LEU A 24 1.10 7.25 -11.72
CA LEU A 24 0.91 6.75 -10.36
C LEU A 24 -0.42 6.02 -10.21
N LEU A 25 -0.42 5.00 -9.34
CA LEU A 25 -1.60 4.34 -8.82
C LEU A 25 -1.94 4.93 -7.46
N TYR A 26 -3.22 4.98 -7.12
CA TYR A 26 -3.68 5.51 -5.83
C TYR A 26 -4.49 4.48 -5.07
N PHE A 27 -4.22 4.36 -3.77
CA PHE A 27 -4.92 3.42 -2.91
C PHE A 27 -5.38 4.09 -1.63
N LYS A 28 -6.64 3.88 -1.26
CA LYS A 28 -7.16 4.24 0.05
C LYS A 28 -6.92 3.09 1.03
N LEU A 29 -6.27 3.40 2.13
CA LEU A 29 -6.09 2.49 3.25
C LEU A 29 -7.30 2.55 4.19
N SER A 30 -7.79 1.40 4.62
CA SER A 30 -8.93 1.29 5.54
C SER A 30 -8.79 0.07 6.45
N GLY A 31 -9.36 0.12 7.64
CA GLY A 31 -9.24 -0.93 8.66
C GLY A 31 -9.11 -0.34 10.06
N ASP A 32 -9.34 -1.15 11.10
CA ASP A 32 -9.17 -0.74 12.51
C ASP A 32 -8.01 -1.46 13.21
N GLN A 33 -7.32 -2.37 12.50
CA GLN A 33 -6.15 -3.12 12.99
C GLN A 33 -4.81 -2.56 12.48
N MET A 34 -4.71 -1.25 12.26
CA MET A 34 -3.44 -0.64 11.85
C MET A 34 -2.48 -0.58 13.03
N ASP A 35 -1.20 -0.84 12.78
CA ASP A 35 -0.17 -0.91 13.81
C ASP A 35 -0.09 0.39 14.64
N SER A 36 0.29 0.24 15.91
CA SER A 36 0.28 1.32 16.90
C SER A 36 1.30 2.43 16.65
N ASP A 37 2.24 2.21 15.73
CA ASP A 37 3.35 3.13 15.48
C ASP A 37 2.92 4.40 14.73
N GLY A 38 1.68 4.44 14.21
CA GLY A 38 1.05 5.64 13.65
C GLY A 38 1.59 6.07 12.28
N GLU A 39 2.52 5.31 11.68
CA GLU A 39 3.04 5.57 10.34
C GLU A 39 1.94 5.52 9.28
N PHE A 40 0.91 4.70 9.48
CA PHE A 40 -0.23 4.57 8.59
C PHE A 40 -1.54 4.63 9.37
N VAL A 41 -2.49 5.42 8.86
CA VAL A 41 -3.78 5.66 9.52
C VAL A 41 -4.93 5.34 8.58
N CYS A 42 -6.05 4.88 9.14
CA CYS A 42 -7.27 4.65 8.37
C CYS A 42 -7.72 5.93 7.66
N GLY A 43 -7.94 5.83 6.35
CA GLY A 43 -8.25 6.97 5.50
C GLY A 43 -7.06 7.52 4.72
N ASP A 44 -5.83 7.10 5.03
CA ASP A 44 -4.64 7.48 4.24
C ASP A 44 -4.82 7.11 2.76
N ILE A 45 -4.39 8.03 1.90
CA ILE A 45 -4.29 7.82 0.45
C ILE A 45 -2.82 7.68 0.10
N LEU A 46 -2.51 6.58 -0.55
CA LEU A 46 -1.16 6.16 -0.90
C LEU A 46 -0.97 6.33 -2.40
N SER A 47 0.09 7.02 -2.81
CA SER A 47 0.52 7.04 -4.20
C SER A 47 1.62 6.01 -4.42
N VAL A 48 1.46 5.20 -5.45
CA VAL A 48 2.32 4.04 -5.74
C VAL A 48 2.82 4.17 -7.17
N ASP A 49 4.14 4.11 -7.34
CA ASP A 49 4.79 4.17 -8.64
C ASP A 49 5.07 2.75 -9.16
N PRO A 50 4.36 2.29 -10.21
CA PRO A 50 4.58 0.97 -10.81
C PRO A 50 5.85 0.90 -11.68
N SER A 51 6.52 2.03 -11.95
CA SER A 51 7.72 2.09 -12.79
C SER A 51 9.03 1.96 -12.01
N LEU A 52 8.97 2.05 -10.69
CA LEU A 52 10.13 1.87 -9.82
C LEU A 52 10.36 0.39 -9.51
N ASP A 53 11.63 -0.01 -9.61
CA ASP A 53 12.09 -1.28 -9.08
C ASP A 53 12.16 -1.20 -7.55
N ALA A 54 11.70 -2.25 -6.87
CA ALA A 54 11.65 -2.27 -5.42
C ALA A 54 13.00 -2.69 -4.82
N GLU A 55 13.49 -1.92 -3.86
CA GLU A 55 14.77 -2.11 -3.19
C GLU A 55 14.59 -2.41 -1.69
N PRO A 56 15.62 -2.96 -1.01
CA PRO A 56 15.63 -3.03 0.44
C PRO A 56 15.33 -1.69 1.10
N GLY A 57 14.42 -1.70 2.07
CA GLY A 57 13.93 -0.51 2.76
C GLY A 57 12.67 0.10 2.14
N ASP A 58 12.28 -0.29 0.92
CA ASP A 58 11.08 0.24 0.29
C ASP A 58 9.78 -0.30 0.89
N THR A 59 8.77 0.57 0.91
CA THR A 59 7.39 0.15 1.12
C THR A 59 6.73 -0.11 -0.23
N ILE A 60 6.07 -1.23 -0.38
CA ILE A 60 5.44 -1.66 -1.63
C ILE A 60 3.96 -2.00 -1.44
N VAL A 61 3.20 -1.86 -2.53
CA VAL A 61 1.89 -2.52 -2.66
C VAL A 61 2.06 -3.80 -3.46
N TRP A 62 1.49 -4.89 -2.97
CA TRP A 62 1.68 -6.21 -3.55
C TRP A 62 0.39 -7.06 -3.49
N TRP A 63 0.31 -8.08 -4.34
CA TRP A 63 -0.82 -9.03 -4.40
C TRP A 63 -0.61 -10.22 -3.49
N THR A 64 -1.56 -10.53 -2.62
CA THR A 64 -1.44 -11.63 -1.65
C THR A 64 -1.67 -13.04 -2.21
N GLY A 65 -1.59 -13.23 -3.53
CA GLY A 65 -1.84 -14.53 -4.18
C GLY A 65 -3.32 -14.96 -4.24
N VAL A 66 -4.24 -14.15 -3.73
CA VAL A 66 -5.68 -14.25 -4.04
C VAL A 66 -6.00 -13.06 -4.94
N GLU A 67 -6.37 -13.32 -6.20
CA GLU A 67 -6.77 -12.25 -7.11
C GLU A 67 -7.79 -11.35 -6.40
N ARG A 68 -7.48 -10.05 -6.30
CA ARG A 68 -8.28 -8.97 -5.64
C ARG A 68 -7.92 -8.64 -4.19
N THR A 69 -6.91 -9.24 -3.56
CA THR A 69 -6.44 -8.79 -2.24
C THR A 69 -5.05 -8.17 -2.32
N MET A 70 -4.98 -6.87 -2.02
CA MET A 70 -3.74 -6.08 -1.99
C MET A 70 -3.33 -5.81 -0.55
N ALA A 71 -2.03 -5.77 -0.32
CA ALA A 71 -1.45 -5.49 0.99
C ALA A 71 -0.28 -4.51 0.89
N LEU A 72 0.06 -3.90 2.02
CA LEU A 72 1.30 -3.15 2.19
C LEU A 72 2.37 -4.04 2.81
N ALA A 73 3.59 -3.94 2.29
CA ALA A 73 4.75 -4.58 2.88
C ALA A 73 5.98 -3.68 2.84
N ARG A 74 6.89 -3.86 3.80
CA ARG A 74 8.25 -3.30 3.80
C ARG A 74 9.24 -4.38 3.39
N ILE A 75 10.16 -4.06 2.49
CA ILE A 75 11.24 -4.95 2.09
C ILE A 75 12.42 -4.77 3.05
N ASP A 76 12.98 -5.85 3.58
CA ASP A 76 14.21 -5.81 4.37
C ASP A 76 15.48 -6.02 3.54
N ASP A 77 16.65 -5.93 4.18
CA ASP A 77 17.97 -6.10 3.55
C ASP A 77 18.19 -7.47 2.87
N ASN A 78 17.38 -8.48 3.21
CA ASN A 78 17.43 -9.81 2.64
C ASN A 78 16.36 -10.02 1.56
N MET A 79 15.69 -8.97 1.10
CA MET A 79 14.55 -9.02 0.18
C MET A 79 13.36 -9.81 0.74
N ILE A 80 13.24 -9.91 2.07
CA ILE A 80 12.07 -10.49 2.74
C ILE A 80 11.05 -9.38 2.95
N PHE A 81 9.79 -9.70 2.69
CA PHE A 81 8.71 -8.74 2.72
C PHE A 81 7.93 -8.91 4.02
N HIS A 82 7.80 -7.82 4.76
CA HIS A 82 7.12 -7.78 6.06
C HIS A 82 5.81 -7.01 5.91
N GLY A 83 4.67 -7.64 6.21
CA GLY A 83 3.38 -6.96 6.20
C GLY A 83 3.38 -5.82 7.22
N ILE A 84 2.86 -4.65 6.83
CA ILE A 84 2.78 -3.45 7.68
C ILE A 84 1.34 -2.94 7.74
N ALA A 85 1.05 -1.96 8.61
CA ALA A 85 -0.27 -1.35 8.72
C ALA A 85 -1.41 -2.37 8.96
N GLY A 86 -1.13 -3.44 9.71
CA GLY A 86 -2.10 -4.50 9.99
C GLY A 86 -2.29 -5.54 8.88
N PHE A 87 -1.51 -5.47 7.80
CA PHE A 87 -1.50 -6.52 6.77
C PHE A 87 -0.62 -7.70 7.20
N ALA A 88 -1.07 -8.90 6.86
CA ALA A 88 -0.27 -10.10 7.01
C ALA A 88 0.94 -10.07 6.05
N PRO A 89 2.07 -10.69 6.44
CA PRO A 89 3.20 -10.82 5.55
C PRO A 89 2.84 -11.70 4.33
N PRO A 90 3.57 -11.52 3.22
CA PRO A 90 3.42 -12.37 2.06
C PRO A 90 3.50 -13.85 2.28
N VAL A 91 2.57 -14.57 1.66
CA VAL A 91 2.63 -16.01 1.53
C VAL A 91 3.64 -16.34 0.43
N ALA A 92 4.79 -16.91 0.83
CA ALA A 92 5.93 -17.18 -0.05
C ALA A 92 5.65 -18.18 -1.19
N GLU A 93 4.52 -18.88 -1.17
CA GLU A 93 4.21 -19.97 -2.10
C GLU A 93 3.67 -19.52 -3.48
N GLN A 94 3.46 -18.22 -3.70
CA GLN A 94 3.04 -17.68 -4.99
C GLN A 94 4.00 -16.61 -5.49
N PRO A 95 4.23 -16.50 -6.82
CA PRO A 95 5.05 -15.43 -7.36
C PRO A 95 4.46 -14.08 -6.95
N ALA A 96 5.17 -13.37 -6.06
CA ALA A 96 4.76 -12.07 -5.58
C ALA A 96 4.70 -11.10 -6.76
N LYS A 97 3.52 -10.54 -7.04
CA LYS A 97 3.36 -9.49 -8.04
C LYS A 97 3.30 -8.14 -7.35
N ILE A 98 4.43 -7.42 -7.40
CA ILE A 98 4.53 -6.04 -6.93
C ILE A 98 3.72 -5.16 -7.87
N ARG A 99 2.88 -4.28 -7.30
CA ARG A 99 2.13 -3.26 -8.07
C ARG A 99 2.92 -1.97 -8.22
N GLY A 100 3.78 -1.67 -7.25
CA GLY A 100 4.73 -0.58 -7.32
C GLY A 100 5.27 -0.23 -5.93
N VAL A 101 6.15 0.76 -5.91
CA VAL A 101 6.77 1.31 -4.71
C VAL A 101 5.95 2.50 -4.22
N LEU A 102 5.74 2.61 -2.91
CA LEU A 102 5.09 3.75 -2.28
C LEU A 102 5.94 5.01 -2.51
N SER A 103 5.41 5.96 -3.28
CA SER A 103 6.08 7.23 -3.61
C SER A 103 5.58 8.40 -2.75
N GLY A 104 4.43 8.25 -2.09
CA GLY A 104 3.83 9.30 -1.29
C GLY A 104 2.63 8.84 -0.48
N ARG A 105 2.31 9.63 0.55
CA ARG A 105 1.19 9.42 1.45
C ARG A 105 0.51 10.75 1.74
N PHE A 106 -0.81 10.74 1.71
CA PHE A 106 -1.65 11.86 2.04
C PHE A 106 -2.68 11.44 3.09
N HIS A 107 -2.70 12.17 4.21
CA HIS A 107 -3.74 12.01 5.22
C HIS A 107 -4.78 13.11 5.03
N PRO A 108 -6.03 12.80 4.64
CA PRO A 108 -7.08 13.80 4.56
C PRO A 108 -7.36 14.37 5.96
N LEU A 109 -7.15 15.67 6.16
CA LEU A 109 -7.57 16.35 7.38
C LEU A 109 -9.11 16.25 7.46
N SER A 110 -9.59 15.66 8.55
CA SER A 110 -11.02 15.53 8.86
C SER A 110 -11.63 16.84 9.34
#